data_AF-A0A355E3L0-F1
#
_entry.id   AF-A0A355E3L0-F1
#
_cell.length_a   1.000
_cell.length_b   1.000
_cell.length_c   1.000
_cell.angle_alpha   90.00
_cell.angle_beta   90.00
_cell.angle_gamma   90.00
#
_symmetry.space_group_name_H-M   'P 1'
#
loop_
_entity.id
_entity.type
_entity.pdbx_description
1 polymer ?
#
loop_
_entity_poly.entity_id
_entity_poly.type
_entity_poly.pdbx_seq_one_letter_code
_entity_poly.pdbx_strand_id
1 'polypeptide(L)'
;MGIFDKGSAGAEAGQQGQRPAPDVVEKIVKEYGAFLESYAPKAGRISDVAELPHPKERIKEALLAAFAYADAPMKELLRAGYVCLYHWQEQVGDPDALPEEARQQLHAYADEEQKTLQGDLERLGLL
;
A
#
# COMPACT_ATOMS: atom_id res chain seq x y z
N MET A 1 22.64 10.14 44.92
CA MET A 1 22.23 11.10 43.89
C MET A 1 22.16 10.34 42.57
N GLY A 2 20.94 10.10 42.08
CA GLY A 2 20.65 9.09 41.07
C GLY A 2 20.98 9.53 39.63
N ILE A 3 21.68 8.63 38.95
CA ILE A 3 21.71 8.39 37.50
C ILE A 3 20.32 8.51 36.84
N PHE A 4 20.18 9.41 35.88
CA PHE A 4 19.14 9.35 34.84
C PHE A 4 19.76 9.74 33.49
N ASP A 5 20.28 8.70 32.84
CA ASP A 5 20.29 8.59 31.39
C ASP A 5 18.83 8.53 30.93
N LYS A 6 18.38 9.52 30.14
CA LYS A 6 17.09 9.44 29.43
C LYS A 6 17.05 10.48 28.31
N GLY A 7 16.97 10.03 27.05
CA GLY A 7 16.56 10.92 25.97
C GLY A 7 16.86 10.51 24.53
N SER A 8 16.86 9.22 24.18
CA SER A 8 16.63 8.81 22.79
C SER A 8 15.16 8.97 22.44
N ALA A 9 14.84 9.84 21.48
CA ALA A 9 13.65 9.87 20.62
C ALA A 9 13.74 11.19 19.83
N GLY A 10 13.98 11.18 18.53
CA GLY A 10 13.02 10.71 17.55
C GLY A 10 12.43 11.94 16.87
N ALA A 11 13.00 12.32 15.73
CA ALA A 11 12.43 13.31 14.84
C ALA A 11 12.78 12.91 13.40
N GLU A 12 12.15 11.82 12.96
CA GLU A 12 12.03 11.46 11.55
C GLU A 12 11.07 12.47 10.91
N ALA A 13 11.62 13.63 10.56
CA ALA A 13 10.91 14.66 9.81
C ALA A 13 11.02 14.36 8.31
N GLY A 14 9.87 14.09 7.69
CA GLY A 14 9.58 14.42 6.30
C GLY A 14 10.36 13.65 5.23
N GLN A 15 9.75 12.58 4.70
CA GLN A 15 10.14 12.04 3.41
C GLN A 15 8.89 11.88 2.53
N GLN A 16 8.39 13.02 2.06
CA GLN A 16 7.58 13.07 0.84
C GLN A 16 8.58 13.23 -0.32
N GLY A 17 8.67 12.23 -1.20
CA GLY A 17 9.43 12.31 -2.47
C GLY A 17 10.83 11.67 -2.51
N GLN A 18 11.26 10.93 -1.49
CA GLN A 18 12.54 10.21 -1.53
C GLN A 18 12.29 8.72 -1.76
N ARG A 19 12.68 8.21 -2.93
CA ARG A 19 12.65 6.76 -3.23
C ARG A 19 13.27 6.00 -2.04
N PRO A 20 12.53 5.06 -1.42
CA PRO A 20 13.01 4.36 -0.23
C PRO A 20 14.34 3.64 -0.52
N ALA A 21 15.22 3.62 0.48
CA ALA A 21 16.48 2.87 0.38
C ALA A 21 16.19 1.37 0.16
N PRO A 22 17.08 0.59 -0.47
CA PRO A 22 16.81 -0.81 -0.83
C PRO A 22 16.40 -1.69 0.38
N ASP A 23 17.03 -1.47 1.53
CA ASP A 23 16.71 -2.14 2.79
C ASP A 23 15.31 -1.77 3.30
N VAL A 24 14.90 -0.51 3.12
CA VAL A 24 13.56 -0.01 3.45
C VAL A 24 12.51 -0.58 2.48
N VAL A 25 12.84 -0.67 1.18
CA VAL A 25 11.99 -1.30 0.16
C VAL A 25 11.68 -2.74 0.54
N GLU A 26 12.71 -3.54 0.83
CA GLU A 26 12.53 -4.94 1.19
C GLU A 26 11.65 -5.09 2.44
N LYS A 27 11.88 -4.24 3.46
CA LYS A 27 11.10 -4.24 4.68
C LYS A 27 9.61 -3.94 4.41
N ILE A 28 9.30 -2.88 3.68
CA ILE A 28 7.91 -2.48 3.37
C ILE A 28 7.21 -3.59 2.58
N VAL A 29 7.87 -4.16 1.58
CA VAL A 29 7.30 -5.24 0.76
C VAL A 29 7.00 -6.48 1.60
N LYS A 30 7.92 -6.88 2.49
CA LYS A 30 7.71 -8.02 3.40
C LYS A 30 6.57 -7.77 4.39
N GLU A 31 6.55 -6.59 5.03
CA GLU A 31 5.51 -6.22 5.99
C GLU A 31 4.13 -6.15 5.32
N TYR A 32 4.07 -5.60 4.10
CA TYR A 32 2.83 -5.57 3.31
C TYR A 32 2.39 -6.97 2.85
N GLY A 33 3.32 -7.82 2.40
CA GLY A 33 3.04 -9.20 2.04
C GLY A 33 2.45 -9.99 3.21
N ALA A 34 3.09 -9.93 4.38
CA ALA A 34 2.60 -10.58 5.60
C ALA A 34 1.24 -10.03 6.06
N PHE A 35 1.02 -8.73 5.89
CA PHE A 35 -0.27 -8.11 6.14
C PHE A 35 -1.37 -8.67 5.23
N LEU A 36 -1.10 -8.82 3.92
CA LEU A 36 -2.05 -9.43 2.99
C LEU A 36 -2.38 -10.88 3.33
N GLU A 37 -1.44 -11.66 3.88
CA GLU A 37 -1.73 -13.04 4.31
C GLU A 37 -2.77 -13.11 5.43
N SER A 38 -2.83 -12.07 6.27
CA SER A 38 -3.74 -12.00 7.43
C SER A 38 -5.01 -11.18 7.16
N TYR A 39 -4.89 -10.17 6.30
CA TYR A 39 -5.90 -9.12 6.05
C TYR A 39 -6.17 -8.94 4.55
N ALA A 40 -6.04 -10.01 3.75
CA ALA A 40 -6.42 -9.97 2.34
C ALA A 40 -7.83 -9.36 2.22
N PRO A 41 -7.97 -8.23 1.50
CA PRO A 41 -9.26 -7.59 1.35
C PRO A 41 -10.21 -8.60 0.69
N LYS A 42 -11.36 -8.83 1.32
CA LYS A 42 -12.38 -9.72 0.74
C LYS A 42 -12.80 -9.14 -0.61
N ALA A 43 -12.88 -9.98 -1.64
CA ALA A 43 -13.35 -9.57 -2.95
C ALA A 43 -14.68 -8.81 -2.83
N GLY A 44 -14.72 -7.58 -3.34
CA GLY A 44 -15.88 -6.71 -3.25
C GLY A 44 -15.99 -5.87 -1.97
N ARG A 45 -14.99 -5.86 -1.09
CA ARG A 45 -14.92 -4.92 0.05
C ARG A 45 -13.81 -3.90 -0.16
N ILE A 46 -14.16 -2.62 -0.01
CA ILE A 46 -13.21 -1.52 0.05
C ILE A 46 -12.86 -1.31 1.52
N SER A 47 -11.57 -1.25 1.83
CA SER A 47 -11.02 -0.97 3.14
C SER A 47 -10.38 0.41 3.18
N ASP A 48 -10.25 0.99 4.38
CA ASP A 48 -9.61 2.29 4.55
C ASP A 48 -8.09 2.14 4.52
N VAL A 49 -7.38 3.04 3.83
CA VAL A 49 -5.91 3.06 3.82
C VAL A 49 -5.29 3.18 5.22
N ALA A 50 -6.02 3.68 6.22
CA ALA A 50 -5.56 3.79 7.59
C ALA A 50 -5.29 2.42 8.24
N GLU A 51 -5.86 1.34 7.69
CA GLU A 51 -5.62 -0.03 8.14
C GLU A 51 -4.34 -0.65 7.54
N LEU A 52 -3.72 -0.01 6.54
CA LEU A 52 -2.48 -0.49 5.94
C LEU A 52 -1.29 -0.36 6.92
N PRO A 53 -0.30 -1.27 6.84
CA PRO A 53 0.90 -1.20 7.68
C PRO A 53 1.80 0.01 7.36
N HIS A 54 1.64 0.58 6.17
CA HIS A 54 2.38 1.75 5.67
C HIS A 54 1.46 2.62 4.81
N PRO A 55 1.80 3.90 4.58
CA PRO A 55 1.05 4.74 3.65
C PRO A 55 0.95 4.11 2.26
N LYS A 56 -0.24 4.14 1.64
CA LYS A 56 -0.52 3.54 0.32
C LYS A 56 0.51 3.95 -0.74
N GLU A 57 0.85 5.25 -0.81
CA GLU A 57 1.87 5.76 -1.73
C GLU A 57 3.26 5.15 -1.47
N ARG A 58 3.64 4.96 -0.21
CA ARG A 58 4.94 4.40 0.17
C ARG A 58 5.04 2.90 -0.14
N ILE A 59 3.94 2.16 0.00
CA ILE A 59 3.86 0.76 -0.45
C ILE A 59 3.94 0.70 -1.98
N LYS A 60 3.24 1.58 -2.69
CA LYS A 60 3.28 1.68 -4.15
C LYS A 60 4.71 1.91 -4.65
N GLU A 61 5.43 2.87 -4.07
CA GLU A 61 6.83 3.14 -4.40
C GLU A 61 7.75 1.96 -4.09
N ALA A 62 7.57 1.30 -2.94
CA ALA A 62 8.37 0.15 -2.55
C ALA A 62 8.15 -1.05 -3.49
N LEU A 63 6.89 -1.34 -3.87
CA LEU A 63 6.58 -2.41 -4.83
C LEU A 63 7.19 -2.14 -6.21
N LEU A 64 7.07 -0.90 -6.71
CA LEU A 64 7.67 -0.50 -7.99
C LEU A 64 9.20 -0.55 -7.95
N ALA A 65 9.81 -0.13 -6.85
CA ALA A 65 11.25 -0.25 -6.64
C ALA A 65 11.66 -1.72 -6.66
N ALA A 66 11.04 -2.57 -5.83
CA ALA A 66 11.33 -4.00 -5.77
C ALA A 66 11.18 -4.69 -7.14
N PHE A 67 10.21 -4.26 -7.95
CA PHE A 67 9.97 -4.80 -9.28
C PHE A 67 11.20 -4.66 -10.21
N ALA A 68 11.97 -3.59 -10.07
CA ALA A 68 13.13 -3.32 -10.91
C ALA A 68 14.27 -4.34 -10.71
N TYR A 69 14.32 -5.01 -9.55
CA TYR A 69 15.40 -5.95 -9.18
C TYR A 69 14.91 -7.39 -8.93
N ALA A 70 13.58 -7.60 -8.93
CA ALA A 70 12.96 -8.90 -8.69
C ALA A 70 13.10 -9.87 -9.87
N ASP A 71 13.12 -11.17 -9.55
CA ASP A 71 13.05 -12.27 -10.52
C ASP A 71 11.60 -12.52 -10.99
N ALA A 72 11.44 -13.30 -12.05
CA ALA A 72 10.14 -13.53 -12.69
C ALA A 72 9.02 -14.00 -11.72
N PRO A 73 9.22 -14.98 -10.82
CA PRO A 73 8.16 -15.39 -9.88
C PRO A 73 7.86 -14.31 -8.83
N MET A 74 8.87 -13.56 -8.37
CA MET A 74 8.66 -12.46 -7.43
C MET A 74 7.93 -11.29 -8.08
N LYS A 75 8.17 -11.01 -9.36
CA LYS A 75 7.44 -9.98 -10.12
C LYS A 75 5.94 -10.25 -10.17
N GLU A 76 5.53 -11.50 -10.34
CA GLU A 76 4.11 -11.87 -10.30
C GLU A 76 3.49 -11.60 -8.92
N LEU A 77 4.21 -11.93 -7.84
CA LEU A 77 3.76 -11.65 -6.47
C LEU A 77 3.68 -10.14 -6.20
N LEU A 78 4.69 -9.37 -6.61
CA LEU A 78 4.71 -7.91 -6.48
C LEU A 78 3.58 -7.27 -7.29
N ARG A 79 3.28 -7.78 -8.48
CA ARG A 79 2.15 -7.35 -9.31
C ARG A 79 0.82 -7.64 -8.62
N ALA A 80 0.64 -8.85 -8.09
CA ALA A 80 -0.57 -9.20 -7.34
C ALA A 80 -0.76 -8.28 -6.13
N GLY A 81 0.31 -8.04 -5.34
CA GLY A 81 0.28 -7.10 -4.22
C GLY A 81 -0.02 -5.66 -4.64
N TYR A 82 0.53 -5.21 -5.77
CA TYR A 82 0.25 -3.88 -6.32
C TYR A 82 -1.21 -3.75 -6.74
N VAL A 83 -1.79 -4.78 -7.35
CA VAL A 83 -3.22 -4.82 -7.65
C VAL A 83 -4.03 -4.87 -6.36
N CYS A 84 -3.59 -5.55 -5.30
CA CYS A 84 -4.31 -5.56 -4.02
C CYS A 84 -4.41 -4.18 -3.36
N LEU A 85 -3.47 -3.25 -3.61
CA LEU A 85 -3.55 -1.86 -3.11
C LEU A 85 -4.81 -1.13 -3.57
N TYR A 86 -5.40 -1.56 -4.68
CA TYR A 86 -6.65 -1.05 -5.21
C TYR A 86 -7.83 -1.13 -4.21
N HIS A 87 -7.87 -2.19 -3.40
CA HIS A 87 -8.96 -2.37 -2.44
C HIS A 87 -8.88 -1.41 -1.24
N TRP A 88 -7.81 -0.62 -1.14
CA TRP A 88 -7.57 0.32 -0.05
C TRP A 88 -7.77 1.74 -0.56
N GLN A 89 -8.81 2.42 -0.09
CA GLN A 89 -9.20 3.76 -0.54
C GLN A 89 -9.09 4.78 0.61
N GLU A 90 -8.72 6.02 0.27
CA GLU A 90 -8.64 7.09 1.26
C GLU A 90 -10.03 7.55 1.69
N GLN A 91 -10.19 7.93 2.96
CA GLN A 91 -11.41 8.56 3.49
C GLN A 91 -12.68 7.70 3.41
N VAL A 92 -12.55 6.37 3.45
CA VAL A 92 -13.70 5.46 3.46
C VAL A 92 -14.35 5.45 4.85
N GLY A 93 -13.57 5.69 5.92
CA GLY A 93 -14.08 5.60 7.29
C GLY A 93 -14.58 4.19 7.58
N ASP A 94 -15.65 4.05 8.38
CA ASP A 94 -16.34 2.77 8.54
C ASP A 94 -17.21 2.50 7.30
N PRO A 95 -16.87 1.50 6.45
CA PRO A 95 -17.65 1.20 5.25
C PRO A 95 -19.08 0.72 5.56
N ASP A 96 -19.37 0.35 6.82
CA ASP A 96 -20.72 -0.01 7.28
C ASP A 96 -21.50 1.21 7.82
N ALA A 97 -20.85 2.37 7.99
CA ALA A 97 -21.48 3.64 8.35
C ALA A 97 -21.83 4.52 7.13
N LEU A 98 -21.39 4.16 5.93
CA LEU A 98 -21.64 4.92 4.71
C LEU A 98 -23.04 4.64 4.12
N PRO A 99 -23.77 5.67 3.66
CA PRO A 99 -25.02 5.48 2.92
C PRO A 99 -24.78 4.71 1.61
N GLU A 100 -25.76 3.94 1.16
CA GLU A 100 -25.64 3.03 0.00
C GLU A 100 -25.14 3.73 -1.28
N GLU A 101 -25.56 4.98 -1.52
CA GLU A 101 -25.08 5.79 -2.64
C GLU A 101 -23.59 6.09 -2.56
N ALA A 102 -23.06 6.40 -1.36
CA ALA A 102 -21.63 6.63 -1.17
C ALA A 102 -20.83 5.33 -1.34
N ARG A 103 -21.39 4.18 -0.92
CA ARG A 103 -20.79 2.85 -1.17
C ARG A 103 -20.71 2.58 -2.67
N GLN A 104 -21.77 2.84 -3.43
CA GLN A 104 -21.78 2.69 -4.89
C GLN A 104 -20.78 3.63 -5.58
N GLN A 105 -20.69 4.89 -5.14
CA GLN A 105 -19.71 5.85 -5.66
C GLN A 105 -18.27 5.40 -5.36
N LEU A 106 -18.01 4.88 -4.17
CA LEU A 106 -16.71 4.31 -3.82
C LEU A 106 -16.38 3.10 -4.70
N HIS A 107 -17.34 2.20 -4.93
CA HIS A 107 -17.14 1.07 -5.86
C HIS A 107 -16.84 1.51 -7.29
N ALA A 108 -17.53 2.55 -7.79
CA ALA A 108 -17.28 3.10 -9.12
C ALA A 108 -15.91 3.79 -9.21
N TYR A 109 -15.57 4.65 -8.25
CA TYR A 109 -14.27 5.31 -8.17
C TYR A 109 -13.14 4.30 -8.07
N ALA A 110 -13.37 3.26 -7.26
CA ALA A 110 -12.45 2.16 -7.17
C ALA A 110 -12.31 1.50 -8.57
N ASP A 111 -13.38 1.09 -9.25
CA ASP A 111 -13.25 0.40 -10.54
C ASP A 111 -12.44 1.23 -11.58
N GLU A 112 -12.59 2.56 -11.55
CA GLU A 112 -11.77 3.50 -12.33
C GLU A 112 -10.30 3.53 -11.91
N GLU A 113 -10.00 3.51 -10.61
CA GLU A 113 -8.63 3.41 -10.09
C GLU A 113 -7.98 2.08 -10.49
N GLN A 114 -8.72 0.96 -10.43
CA GLN A 114 -8.22 -0.36 -10.88
C GLN A 114 -7.83 -0.32 -12.36
N LYS A 115 -8.68 0.27 -13.21
CA LYS A 115 -8.39 0.44 -14.65
C LYS A 115 -7.16 1.31 -14.88
N THR A 116 -6.99 2.36 -14.07
CA THR A 116 -5.83 3.25 -14.14
C THR A 116 -4.54 2.51 -13.75
N LEU A 117 -4.56 1.77 -12.65
CA LEU A 117 -3.42 0.98 -12.19
C LEU A 117 -3.07 -0.14 -13.18
N GLN A 118 -4.06 -0.79 -13.78
CA GLN A 118 -3.85 -1.77 -14.82
C GLN A 118 -3.20 -1.15 -16.06
N GLY A 119 -3.67 0.02 -16.50
CA GLY A 119 -3.06 0.77 -17.59
C GLY A 119 -1.64 1.25 -17.28
N ASP A 120 -1.35 1.63 -16.03
CA ASP A 120 0.00 1.99 -15.59
C ASP A 120 0.95 0.78 -15.65
N LEU A 121 0.48 -0.41 -15.23
CA LEU A 121 1.25 -1.64 -15.34
C LEU A 121 1.54 -1.99 -16.82
N GLU A 122 0.55 -1.87 -17.72
CA GLU A 122 0.74 -2.05 -19.17
C GLU A 122 1.78 -1.07 -19.74
N ARG A 123 1.70 0.21 -19.37
CA ARG A 123 2.66 1.25 -19.81
C ARG A 123 4.08 0.98 -19.32
N LEU A 124 4.21 0.42 -18.11
CA LEU A 124 5.49 0.04 -17.54
C LEU A 124 6.02 -1.29 -18.10
N GLY A 125 5.27 -1.96 -18.98
CA GLY A 125 5.63 -3.27 -19.56
C GLY A 125 5.56 -4.40 -18.53
N LEU A 126 4.73 -4.24 -17.51
CA LEU A 126 4.53 -5.18 -16.40
C LEU A 126 3.29 -6.06 -16.58
N LEU A 127 2.65 -5.97 -17.76
CA LEU A 127 1.39 -6.61 -18.11
C LEU A 127 1.41 -7.13 -19.55
#